data_AF-A0A1F6TI26-F1
#
_entry.id   AF-A0A1F6TI26-F1
#
_cell.length_a   1.000
_cell.length_b   1.000
_cell.length_c   1.000
_cell.angle_alpha   90.00
_cell.angle_beta   90.00
_cell.angle_gamma   90.00
#
_symmetry.space_group_name_H-M   'P 1'
#
loop_
_entity.id
_entity.type
_entity.pdbx_description
1 polymer ?
#
loop_
_entity_poly.entity_id
_entity_poly.type
_entity_poly.pdbx_seq_one_letter_code
_entity_poly.pdbx_strand_id
1 'polypeptide(L)' 'MRQRLLNLARHKGEDFQITLNNYFLERFLYRLSRSTVHNRFVLKGALLLRLRAGPGGRIEITD' A
#
# COMPACT_ATOMS: atom_id res chain seq x y z
N MET A 1 -3.28 4.40 -17.10
CA MET A 1 -2.93 3.78 -15.79
C MET A 1 -3.99 2.82 -15.26
N ARG A 2 -5.29 3.16 -15.32
CA ARG A 2 -6.41 2.29 -14.90
C ARG A 2 -6.36 0.88 -15.50
N GLN A 3 -6.17 0.76 -16.82
CA GLN A 3 -6.12 -0.54 -17.50
C GLN A 3 -4.97 -1.44 -17.00
N ARG A 4 -3.80 -0.85 -16.69
CA ARG A 4 -2.65 -1.58 -16.15
C ARG A 4 -2.94 -2.11 -14.75
N LEU A 5 -3.58 -1.30 -13.90
CA LEU A 5 -3.99 -1.71 -12.56
C LEU A 5 -5.12 -2.75 -12.61
N LEU A 6 -6.02 -2.66 -13.58
CA LEU A 6 -7.10 -3.64 -13.77
C LEU A 6 -6.54 -4.99 -14.21
N ASN A 7 -5.58 -5.00 -15.12
CA ASN A 7 -4.88 -6.20 -15.54
C ASN A 7 -4.06 -6.80 -14.38
N LEU A 8 -3.43 -5.94 -13.56
CA LEU A 8 -2.70 -6.38 -12.37
C LEU A 8 -3.63 -7.03 -11.33
N ALA A 9 -4.78 -6.42 -11.06
CA ALA A 9 -5.79 -6.97 -10.14
C ALA A 9 -6.28 -8.35 -10.62
N ARG A 10 -6.59 -8.46 -11.92
CA ARG A 10 -7.00 -9.73 -12.56
C ARG A 10 -5.89 -10.78 -12.48
N HIS A 11 -4.65 -10.41 -12.74
CA HIS A 11 -3.50 -11.33 -12.64
C HIS A 11 -3.27 -11.82 -11.21
N LYS A 12 -3.54 -10.97 -10.21
CA LYS A 12 -3.43 -11.33 -8.79
C LYS A 12 -4.65 -12.06 -8.24
N GLY A 13 -5.76 -12.12 -9.00
CA GLY A 13 -7.04 -12.63 -8.51
C GLY A 13 -7.65 -11.78 -7.38
N GLU A 14 -7.23 -10.51 -7.26
CA GLU A 14 -7.66 -9.61 -6.19
C GLU A 14 -8.70 -8.60 -6.71
N ASP A 15 -9.50 -8.05 -5.79
CA ASP A 15 -10.41 -6.95 -6.11
C ASP A 15 -9.62 -5.73 -6.64
N PHE A 16 -10.13 -5.11 -7.70
CA PHE A 16 -9.52 -3.94 -8.30
C PHE A 16 -9.37 -2.76 -7.32
N GLN A 17 -10.32 -2.57 -6.40
CA GLN A 17 -10.25 -1.58 -5.33
C GLN A 17 -9.06 -1.82 -4.41
N ILE A 18 -8.76 -3.08 -4.07
CA ILE A 18 -7.60 -3.44 -3.24
C ILE A 18 -6.32 -3.06 -3.97
N THR A 19 -6.18 -3.46 -5.24
CA THR A 19 -5.01 -3.13 -6.05
C THR A 19 -4.83 -1.61 -6.21
N LEU A 20 -5.94 -0.89 -6.43
CA LEU A 20 -5.93 0.57 -6.57
C LEU A 20 -5.50 1.26 -5.26
N ASN A 21 -6.07 0.85 -4.13
CA ASN A 21 -5.74 1.41 -2.81
C ASN A 21 -4.28 1.16 -2.45
N ASN A 22 -3.76 -0.04 -2.69
CA ASN A 22 -2.37 -0.38 -2.38
C ASN A 22 -1.41 0.49 -3.18
N TYR A 23 -1.67 0.57 -4.48
CA TYR A 23 -0.88 1.37 -5.39
C TYR A 23 -0.93 2.87 -5.04
N PHE A 24 -2.10 3.39 -4.65
CA PHE A 24 -2.23 4.76 -4.21
C PHE A 24 -1.44 5.02 -2.93
N LEU A 25 -1.60 4.15 -1.92
CA LEU A 25 -0.94 4.28 -0.62
C LEU A 25 0.58 4.22 -0.75
N GLU A 26 1.12 3.25 -1.50
CA GLU A 26 2.56 3.14 -1.75
C GLU A 26 3.12 4.43 -2.35
N ARG A 27 2.46 4.95 -3.40
CA ARG A 27 2.90 6.17 -4.07
C ARG A 27 2.71 7.42 -3.23
N PHE A 28 1.64 7.47 -2.45
CA PHE A 28 1.39 8.56 -1.53
C PHE A 28 2.46 8.60 -0.46
N LEU A 29 2.73 7.48 0.19
CA LEU A 29 3.77 7.37 1.22
C LEU A 29 5.17 7.62 0.67
N TYR A 30 5.46 7.13 -0.54
CA TYR A 30 6.72 7.44 -1.23
C TYR A 30 6.90 8.93 -1.52
N ARG A 31 5.85 9.63 -1.97
CA ARG A 31 5.93 11.08 -2.17
C ARG A 31 6.01 11.84 -0.85
N LEU A 32 5.27 11.38 0.16
CA LEU A 32 5.26 11.98 1.49
C LEU A 32 6.64 11.89 2.13
N SER A 33 7.30 10.73 2.06
CA SER A 33 8.64 10.52 2.62
C SER A 33 9.72 11.40 1.96
N ARG A 34 9.53 11.75 0.68
CA ARG A 34 10.42 12.67 -0.06
C ARG A 34 10.07 14.15 0.10
N SER A 35 8.98 14.48 0.79
CA SER A 35 8.56 15.87 0.98
C SER A 35 9.32 16.55 2.12
N THR A 36 9.38 17.88 2.07
CA THR A 36 10.00 18.71 3.12
C THR A 36 9.29 18.61 4.47
N VAL A 37 8.04 18.13 4.49
CA VAL A 37 7.20 18.03 5.68
C VAL A 37 7.11 16.61 6.25
N HIS A 38 7.86 15.63 5.72
CA HIS A 38 7.77 14.23 6.14
C HIS A 38 7.88 14.04 7.67
N ASN A 39 8.77 14.79 8.33
CA ASN A 39 8.97 14.73 9.78
C ASN A 39 7.81 15.30 10.61
N ARG A 40 6.81 15.91 9.97
CA ARG A 40 5.58 16.39 10.63
C ARG A 40 4.46 15.34 10.62
N PHE A 41 4.66 14.22 9.93
CA PHE A 41 3.67 13.15 9.81
C PHE A 41 4.18 11.87 10.45
N VAL A 42 3.33 11.25 11.28
CA VAL A 42 3.59 9.92 11.84
C VAL A 42 2.60 8.94 11.23
N LEU A 43 3.12 7.86 10.64
CA LEU A 43 2.31 6.75 10.17
C LEU A 43 1.77 5.99 11.38
N LYS A 44 0.45 5.82 11.47
CA LYS A 44 -0.22 5.14 12.59
C LYS A 44 -1.24 4.11 12.11
N GLY A 45 -1.65 3.23 13.03
CA GLY A 45 -2.77 2.31 12.84
C GLY A 45 -2.56 1.26 11.75
N ALA A 46 -3.64 0.92 11.04
CA ALA A 46 -3.67 -0.15 10.04
C ALA A 46 -2.65 0.05 8.90
N LEU A 47 -2.31 1.30 8.56
CA LEU A 47 -1.33 1.58 7.52
C LEU A 47 0.11 1.27 7.96
N LEU A 48 0.42 1.47 9.25
CA LEU A 48 1.71 1.07 9.83
C LEU A 48 1.83 -0.47 9.88
N LEU A 49 0.77 -1.15 10.28
CA LEU A 49 0.72 -2.62 10.28
C LEU A 49 0.90 -3.17 8.86
N ARG A 50 0.25 -2.55 7.88
CA ARG A 50 0.37 -2.92 6.47
C ARG A 50 1.80 -2.75 5.93
N LEU A 51 2.51 -1.70 6.33
CA LEU A 51 3.90 -1.49 5.93
C LEU A 51 4.82 -2.56 6.54
N ARG A 52 4.58 -2.97 7.80
CA ARG A 52 5.33 -4.04 8.45
C ARG A 52 5.03 -5.42 7.87
N ALA A 53 3.78 -5.70 7.48
CA ALA A 53 3.37 -6.99 6.91
C ALA A 53 3.89 -7.24 5.48
N GLY A 54 4.46 -6.23 4.83
CA GLY A 54 4.97 -6.33 3.46
C GLY A 54 3.87 -6.35 2.38
N PRO A 55 4.27 -6.26 1.09
CA PRO A 55 3.34 -6.28 -0.04
C PRO A 55 2.74 -7.68 -0.20
N GLY A 56 1.60 -7.90 0.45
CA GLY A 56 0.91 -9.20 0.44
C GLY A 56 -0.10 -9.37 1.56
N GLY A 57 -0.08 -8.52 2.60
CA GLY A 57 -1.11 -8.51 3.65
C GLY A 57 -1.28 -9.83 4.41
N ARG A 58 -0.38 -10.79 4.21
CA ARG A 58 -0.28 -11.98 5.03
C ARG A 58 0.41 -11.53 6.31
N ILE A 59 -0.41 -11.21 7.31
CA ILE A 59 0.06 -11.17 8.69
C ILE A 59 0.37 -12.64 9.01
N GLU A 60 1.60 -13.07 8.75
CA GLU A 60 2.12 -14.27 9.39
C GLU A 60 2.21 -13.91 10.87
N ILE A 61 1.17 -14.29 11.61
CA ILE A 61 1.23 -14.37 13.06
C ILE A 61 2.20 -15.52 13.32
N THR A 62 3.50 -15.22 13.35
CA THR A 62 4.47 -16.13 13.93
C THR A 62 4.17 -16.19 15.42
N ASP A 63 3.79 -17.38 15.89
CA ASP A 63 3.72 -17.76 17.30
C ASP A 63 5.09 -17.59 17.99
#